data_AF-A0A662BT63-F1
#
_entry.id   AF-A0A662BT63-F1
#
_cell.length_a   1.000
_cell.length_b   1.000
_cell.length_c   1.000
_cell.angle_alpha   90.00
_cell.angle_beta   90.00
_cell.angle_gamma   90.00
#
_symmetry.space_group_name_H-M   'P 1'
#
loop_
_entity.id
_entity.type
_entity.pdbx_description
1 polymer ?
#
loop_
_entity_poly.entity_id
_entity_poly.type
_entity_poly.pdbx_seq_one_letter_code
_entity_poly.pdbx_strand_id
1 'polypeptide(L)'
;MKIKILTIVVLFTFAFISCKNDTQEAKSEAKTEVIKSSSEHHGQASVAAVEGEEANALQVAKSLPDFTTLVVAIEAASVQDAVVNVGPLTIFAPVNGAF
;
A
#
# COMPACT_ATOMS: atom_id res chain seq x y z
N MET A 1 -5.48 -34.06 38.61
CA MET A 1 -6.11 -33.54 37.37
C MET A 1 -5.58 -32.18 36.94
N LYS A 2 -5.40 -31.20 37.84
CA LYS A 2 -4.90 -29.85 37.54
C LYS A 2 -3.52 -29.82 36.85
N ILE A 3 -2.58 -30.66 37.28
CA ILE A 3 -1.25 -30.77 36.68
C ILE A 3 -1.28 -31.30 35.23
N LYS A 4 -2.18 -32.25 34.93
CA LYS A 4 -2.34 -32.82 33.57
C LYS A 4 -2.99 -31.82 32.60
N ILE A 5 -3.91 -31.00 33.11
CA ILE A 5 -4.51 -29.87 32.40
C ILE A 5 -3.47 -28.77 32.13
N LEU A 6 -2.58 -28.49 33.08
CA LEU A 6 -1.47 -27.55 32.89
C LEU A 6 -0.50 -28.03 31.78
N THR A 7 -0.18 -29.33 31.72
CA THR A 7 0.71 -29.88 30.68
C THR A 7 0.08 -29.86 29.28
N ILE A 8 -1.24 -30.11 29.17
CA ILE A 8 -1.98 -30.06 27.90
C ILE A 8 -2.05 -28.63 27.35
N VAL A 9 -2.27 -27.62 28.20
CA VAL A 9 -2.32 -26.21 27.78
C VAL A 9 -0.96 -25.73 27.29
N VAL A 10 0.14 -26.13 27.94
CA VAL A 10 1.51 -25.78 27.51
C VAL A 10 1.91 -26.48 26.20
N LEU A 11 1.44 -27.71 25.98
CA LEU A 11 1.66 -28.42 24.72
C LEU A 11 0.88 -27.79 23.55
N PHE A 12 -0.34 -27.31 23.82
CA PHE A 12 -1.21 -26.71 22.81
C PHE A 12 -0.73 -25.32 22.38
N THR A 13 -0.16 -24.52 23.29
CA THR A 13 0.44 -23.22 22.94
C THR A 13 1.72 -23.35 22.11
N PHE A 14 2.48 -24.44 22.26
CA PHE A 14 3.65 -24.74 21.43
C PHE A 14 3.25 -25.11 19.99
N ALA A 15 2.07 -25.72 19.79
CA ALA A 15 1.56 -26.08 18.48
C ALA A 15 1.12 -24.85 17.63
N PHE A 16 0.60 -23.79 18.25
CA PHE A 16 0.21 -22.57 17.52
C PHE A 16 1.40 -21.70 17.08
N ILE A 17 2.56 -21.81 17.73
CA ILE A 17 3.78 -21.06 17.38
C ILE A 17 4.54 -21.71 16.19
N SER A 18 4.18 -22.93 15.80
CA SER A 18 4.87 -23.66 14.72
C SER A 18 4.21 -23.55 13.34
N CYS A 19 3.09 -22.83 13.18
CA CYS A 19 2.60 -22.41 11.86
C CYS A 19 3.33 -21.13 11.41
N LYS A 20 4.61 -21.31 11.05
CA LYS A 20 5.35 -20.39 10.19
C LYS A 20 6.31 -21.17 9.29
N ASN A 21 5.75 -21.81 8.26
CA ASN A 21 6.33 -21.86 6.91
C ASN A 21 5.24 -22.24 5.88
N ASP A 22 5.23 -21.54 4.75
CA ASP A 22 4.29 -21.64 3.64
C ASP A 22 4.13 -23.04 3.04
N THR A 23 2.88 -23.44 2.77
CA THR A 23 2.39 -23.99 1.49
C THR A 23 0.90 -24.28 1.65
N GLN A 24 0.07 -23.44 1.00
CA GLN A 24 -1.37 -23.65 0.83
C GLN A 24 -1.64 -24.76 -0.18
N GLU A 25 -2.51 -25.69 0.18
CA GLU A 25 -3.27 -26.47 -0.79
C GLU A 25 -4.28 -25.58 -1.52
N ALA A 26 -4.43 -25.87 -2.79
CA ALA A 26 -5.21 -25.13 -3.77
C ALA A 26 -6.72 -25.16 -3.51
N LYS A 27 -7.34 -23.99 -3.59
CA LYS A 27 -8.67 -23.82 -4.20
C LYS A 27 -8.77 -22.46 -4.90
N SER A 28 -8.84 -22.51 -6.23
CA SER A 28 -9.33 -21.48 -7.17
C SER A 28 -10.54 -20.73 -6.55
N GLU A 29 -10.71 -19.41 -6.61
CA GLU A 29 -10.71 -18.54 -7.78
C GLU A 29 -10.87 -17.08 -7.27
N ALA A 30 -9.93 -16.18 -7.58
CA ALA A 30 -10.05 -14.71 -7.64
C ALA A 30 -8.63 -14.11 -7.60
N LYS A 31 -8.10 -13.78 -8.77
CA LYS A 31 -6.77 -13.16 -8.93
C LYS A 31 -6.81 -11.72 -8.42
N THR A 32 -6.57 -11.52 -7.13
CA THR A 32 -6.07 -10.25 -6.58
C THR A 32 -4.66 -10.50 -6.07
N GLU A 33 -3.72 -10.29 -6.99
CA GLU A 33 -2.30 -10.35 -6.77
C GLU A 33 -1.89 -9.06 -6.02
N VAL A 34 -2.01 -9.08 -4.70
CA VAL A 34 -1.37 -8.08 -3.82
C VAL A 34 0.13 -8.38 -3.84
N ILE A 35 0.83 -7.77 -4.80
CA ILE A 35 2.29 -7.74 -4.84
C ILE A 35 2.74 -6.88 -3.65
N LYS A 36 3.23 -7.54 -2.61
CA LYS A 36 4.26 -6.98 -1.72
C LYS A 36 5.46 -6.63 -2.59
N SER A 37 5.59 -5.36 -2.96
CA SER A 37 6.86 -4.82 -3.45
C SER A 37 7.40 -3.88 -2.38
N SER A 38 8.37 -4.36 -1.60
CA SER A 38 9.32 -3.45 -0.97
C SER A 38 10.22 -2.93 -2.08
N SER A 39 10.11 -1.66 -2.41
CA SER A 39 11.15 -0.96 -3.16
C SER A 39 11.14 0.47 -2.68
N GLU A 40 12.28 0.90 -2.13
CA GLU A 40 12.62 2.29 -1.86
C GLU A 40 12.11 3.16 -3.02
N HIS A 41 11.06 3.94 -2.75
CA HIS A 41 10.39 4.80 -3.73
C HIS A 41 11.03 6.19 -3.65
N HIS A 42 12.21 6.30 -4.26
CA HIS A 42 12.86 7.58 -4.53
C HIS A 42 12.88 7.83 -6.06
N GLY A 43 11.72 7.72 -6.69
CA GLY A 43 11.51 8.07 -8.10
C GLY A 43 11.19 9.57 -8.30
N GLN A 44 10.77 9.89 -9.53
CA GLN A 44 10.47 11.25 -10.02
C GLN A 44 9.43 12.03 -9.17
N ALA A 45 8.80 11.43 -8.16
CA ALA A 45 7.93 12.15 -7.24
C ALA A 45 8.68 13.23 -6.44
N SER A 46 9.99 13.02 -6.26
CA SER A 46 10.86 13.88 -5.44
C SER A 46 11.46 15.06 -6.21
N VAL A 47 11.39 15.06 -7.55
CA VAL A 47 11.98 16.15 -8.33
C VAL A 47 11.08 17.38 -8.25
N ALA A 48 11.63 18.46 -7.72
CA ALA A 48 11.00 19.77 -7.79
C ALA A 48 10.87 20.18 -9.25
N ALA A 49 9.71 20.74 -9.62
CA ALA A 49 9.53 21.33 -10.95
C ALA A 49 10.60 22.40 -11.17
N VAL A 50 11.48 22.16 -12.15
CA VAL A 50 12.42 23.18 -12.64
C VAL A 50 11.61 24.18 -13.46
N GLU A 51 11.88 25.47 -13.30
CA GLU A 51 11.17 26.53 -14.02
C GLU A 51 11.27 26.31 -15.54
N GLY A 52 10.17 25.86 -16.16
CA GLY A 52 10.08 25.52 -17.58
C GLY A 52 9.58 24.10 -17.90
N GLU A 53 9.48 23.20 -16.92
CA GLU A 53 8.94 21.84 -17.07
C GLU A 53 7.44 21.79 -16.72
N GLU A 54 6.66 20.96 -17.43
CA GLU A 54 5.24 20.76 -17.12
C GLU A 54 5.08 20.08 -15.75
N ALA A 55 4.24 20.67 -14.89
CA ALA A 55 3.98 20.13 -13.56
C ALA A 55 3.37 18.73 -13.64
N ASN A 56 3.90 17.79 -12.85
CA ASN A 56 3.34 16.44 -12.78
C ASN A 56 1.98 16.43 -12.07
N ALA A 57 1.21 15.35 -12.25
CA ALA A 57 -0.14 15.25 -11.71
C ALA A 57 -0.20 15.44 -10.18
N LEU A 58 0.82 14.99 -9.44
CA LEU A 58 0.88 15.16 -7.99
C LEU A 58 1.13 16.63 -7.60
N GLN A 59 1.97 17.35 -8.34
CA GLN A 59 2.23 18.78 -8.15
C GLN A 59 0.98 19.61 -8.48
N VAL A 60 0.25 19.26 -9.54
CA VAL A 60 -1.04 19.88 -9.88
C VAL A 60 -2.09 19.59 -8.82
N ALA A 61 -2.17 18.36 -8.29
CA ALA A 61 -3.09 18.04 -7.21
C ALA A 61 -2.77 18.81 -5.92
N LYS A 62 -1.49 19.02 -5.62
CA LYS A 62 -1.02 19.80 -4.45
C LYS A 62 -1.31 21.30 -4.56
N SER A 63 -1.37 21.85 -5.77
CA SER A 63 -1.63 23.28 -5.98
C SER A 63 -3.11 23.66 -5.87
N LEU A 64 -4.02 22.68 -5.93
CA LEU A 64 -5.45 22.89 -5.90
C LEU A 64 -6.07 22.52 -4.53
N PRO A 65 -6.94 23.37 -3.96
CA PRO A 65 -7.52 23.12 -2.64
C PRO A 65 -8.50 21.92 -2.63
N ASP A 66 -9.10 21.59 -3.77
CA ASP A 66 -10.12 20.56 -3.90
C ASP A 66 -9.58 19.12 -3.86
N PHE A 67 -8.26 18.93 -3.90
CA PHE A 67 -7.62 17.61 -3.95
C PHE A 67 -6.75 17.29 -2.73
N THR A 68 -6.86 18.05 -1.64
CA THR A 68 -6.05 17.85 -0.43
C THR A 68 -6.28 16.46 0.20
N THR A 69 -7.52 15.97 0.23
CA THR A 69 -7.82 14.62 0.74
C THR A 69 -7.17 13.53 -0.10
N LEU A 70 -7.15 13.70 -1.43
CA LEU A 70 -6.48 12.79 -2.35
C LEU A 70 -4.97 12.77 -2.10
N VAL A 71 -4.33 13.94 -1.95
CA VAL A 71 -2.89 14.04 -1.69
C VAL A 71 -2.52 13.32 -0.39
N VAL A 72 -3.29 13.53 0.68
CA VAL A 72 -3.09 12.84 1.97
C VAL A 72 -3.22 11.33 1.80
N ALA A 73 -4.21 10.85 1.06
CA ALA A 73 -4.40 9.42 0.80
C ALA A 73 -3.25 8.82 -0.01
N ILE A 74 -2.77 9.52 -1.05
CA ILE A 74 -1.62 9.11 -1.87
C ILE A 74 -0.36 9.01 -1.01
N GLU A 75 -0.13 9.99 -0.13
CA GLU A 75 1.02 10.01 0.76
C GLU A 75 0.95 8.89 1.82
N ALA A 76 -0.23 8.67 2.41
CA ALA A 76 -0.46 7.59 3.35
C ALA A 76 -0.32 6.20 2.72
N ALA A 77 -0.72 6.04 1.46
CA ALA A 77 -0.62 4.80 0.70
C ALA A 77 0.78 4.58 0.07
N SER A 78 1.67 5.58 0.13
CA SER A 78 3.00 5.54 -0.49
C SER A 78 2.98 5.24 -2.00
N VAL A 79 2.00 5.80 -2.72
CA VAL A 79 1.80 5.59 -4.18
C VAL A 79 2.22 6.78 -5.03
N GLN A 80 3.08 7.66 -4.52
CA GLN A 80 3.50 8.89 -5.19
C GLN A 80 4.19 8.60 -6.54
N ASP A 81 5.11 7.63 -6.58
CA ASP A 81 5.83 7.31 -7.82
C ASP A 81 4.92 6.71 -8.89
N ALA A 82 3.84 6.02 -8.50
CA ALA A 82 2.85 5.52 -9.45
C ALA A 82 2.06 6.66 -10.13
N VAL A 83 1.82 7.75 -9.39
CA VAL A 83 1.09 8.93 -9.87
C VAL A 83 1.95 9.81 -10.78
N VAL A 84 3.27 9.75 -10.64
CA VAL A 84 4.23 10.54 -11.43
C VAL A 84 5.04 9.71 -12.43
N ASN A 85 4.65 8.45 -12.65
CA ASN A 85 5.39 7.53 -13.51
C ASN A 85 5.43 8.00 -14.97
N VAL A 86 6.41 7.51 -15.72
CA VAL A 86 6.61 7.84 -17.13
C VAL A 86 5.44 7.35 -18.00
N GLY A 87 4.84 8.27 -18.75
CA GLY A 87 3.78 7.99 -19.72
C GLY A 87 2.55 8.89 -19.54
N PRO A 88 1.69 9.01 -20.57
CA PRO A 88 0.44 9.76 -20.45
C PRO A 88 -0.51 9.03 -19.49
N LEU A 89 -0.66 9.58 -18.29
CA LEU A 89 -1.60 9.10 -17.28
C LEU A 89 -2.86 9.95 -17.29
N THR A 90 -4.01 9.31 -17.14
CA THR A 90 -5.29 9.98 -16.89
C THR A 90 -5.79 9.55 -15.53
N ILE A 91 -5.83 10.49 -14.58
CA ILE A 91 -6.21 10.22 -13.20
C ILE A 91 -7.60 10.79 -12.96
N PHE A 92 -8.53 9.92 -12.60
CA PHE A 92 -9.88 10.31 -12.18
C PHE A 92 -9.84 10.69 -10.69
N ALA A 93 -9.38 11.91 -10.41
CA ALA A 93 -9.27 12.45 -9.06
C ALA A 93 -10.65 12.87 -8.50
N PRO A 94 -11.13 12.29 -7.39
CA PRO A 94 -12.31 12.79 -6.70
C PRO A 94 -12.01 14.14 -6.06
N VAL A 95 -13.02 15.02 -6.00
CA VAL A 95 -12.95 16.23 -5.16
C VAL A 95 -13.12 15.88 -3.69
N ASN A 96 -12.69 16.76 -2.78
CA ASN A 96 -12.80 16.55 -1.34
C ASN A 96 -14.22 16.15 -0.87
N GLY A 97 -15.28 16.68 -1.50
CA GLY A 97 -16.67 16.32 -1.15
C GLY A 97 -17.13 14.93 -1.59
N ALA A 98 -16.33 14.21 -2.38
CA ALA A 98 -16.59 12.85 -2.82
C ALA A 98 -15.87 11.78 -1.98
N PHE A 99 -14.96 12.19 -1.09
CA PHE A 99 -14.34 11.33 -0.08
C PHE A 99 -15.22 11.27 1.17
#